data_AF-A0A936XKJ9-F1
#
_entry.id   AF-A0A936XKJ9-F1
#
_cell.length_a   1.000
_cell.length_b   1.000
_cell.length_c   1.000
_cell.angle_alpha   90.00
_cell.angle_beta   90.00
_cell.angle_gamma   90.00
#
_symmetry.space_group_name_H-M   'P 1'
#
loop_
_entity.id
_entity.type
_entity.pdbx_description
1 polymer ?
#
loop_
_entity_poly.entity_id
_entity_poly.type
_entity_poly.pdbx_seq_one_letter_code
_entity_poly.pdbx_strand_id
1 'polypeptide(L)'
;MKNIYIIIWSLLMIPVAKSQIPCPAGYTNCNGVCIDLKSDTNHCGGCNITCPAGYSCVNGACVLRCPPGQVNCNGQCIAINSDANHCGNCNTVCPTGYTCVNGVCVLRCPPGQVNCNGQCITLKSDANHCGNCNTVCPTGYTCVNGVCVLRCPTGQVNCNGQCITLKSDANHCGNCNIVCPAGYICVNGACVLRCPPGQVNCNGQCVIIKNDPGNCGACGIVCPSGYACVNGICKKS
;
A
#
# COMPACT_ATOMS: atom_id res chain seq x y z
N MET A 1 -17.63 73.04 98.41
CA MET A 1 -17.16 72.30 99.60
C MET A 1 -16.84 70.86 99.18
N LYS A 2 -15.62 70.40 99.50
CA LYS A 2 -15.12 69.01 99.69
C LYS A 2 -15.13 67.99 98.53
N ASN A 3 -13.89 67.67 98.08
CA ASN A 3 -13.25 66.38 97.76
C ASN A 3 -14.07 65.06 97.82
N ILE A 4 -13.79 64.11 96.90
CA ILE A 4 -13.06 62.83 97.14
C ILE A 4 -12.96 61.95 95.85
N TYR A 5 -11.71 61.62 95.47
CA TYR A 5 -11.10 60.44 94.83
C TYR A 5 -11.81 59.45 93.86
N ILE A 6 -10.99 59.04 92.85
CA ILE A 6 -10.63 57.66 92.42
C ILE A 6 -11.10 57.13 91.03
N ILE A 7 -10.06 56.90 90.21
CA ILE A 7 -9.78 55.83 89.22
C ILE A 7 -10.33 55.94 87.79
N ILE A 8 -9.33 56.03 86.89
CA ILE A 8 -9.32 55.96 85.44
C ILE A 8 -9.80 54.58 84.98
N TRP A 9 -10.83 54.52 84.13
CA TRP A 9 -11.04 53.44 83.17
C TRP A 9 -11.13 54.04 81.77
N SER A 10 -9.95 54.27 81.20
CA SER A 10 -9.75 54.57 79.79
C SER A 10 -10.35 53.46 78.93
N LEU A 11 -11.46 53.76 78.27
CA LEU A 11 -11.98 53.04 77.10
C LEU A 11 -10.94 53.13 75.98
N LEU A 12 -9.95 52.25 76.03
CA LEU A 12 -9.13 51.91 74.87
C LEU A 12 -10.04 51.18 73.88
N MET A 13 -10.51 51.92 72.88
CA MET A 13 -10.97 51.37 71.62
C MET A 13 -9.77 50.67 70.97
N ILE A 14 -9.54 49.40 71.30
CA ILE A 14 -8.62 48.56 70.55
C ILE A 14 -9.32 48.27 69.22
N PRO A 15 -8.84 48.77 68.07
CA PRO A 15 -9.35 48.28 66.80
C PRO A 15 -8.98 46.81 66.74
N VAL A 16 -9.97 45.92 66.76
CA VAL A 16 -9.78 44.54 66.32
C VAL A 16 -9.44 44.65 64.84
N ALA A 17 -8.15 44.72 64.51
CA ALA A 17 -7.69 44.44 63.16
C ALA A 17 -8.23 43.06 62.84
N LYS A 18 -9.23 42.98 61.94
CA LYS A 18 -9.70 41.71 61.40
C LYS A 18 -8.44 40.99 60.94
N SER A 19 -8.10 39.88 61.59
CA SER A 19 -7.03 39.00 61.15
C SER A 19 -7.46 38.46 59.80
N GLN A 20 -7.06 39.15 58.74
CA GLN A 20 -7.28 38.71 57.38
C GLN A 20 -6.20 37.65 57.18
N ILE A 21 -6.57 36.38 57.44
CA ILE A 21 -5.70 35.24 57.22
C ILE A 21 -5.14 35.39 55.81
N PRO A 22 -3.82 35.63 55.65
CA PRO A 22 -3.25 35.81 54.33
C PRO A 22 -3.41 34.50 53.57
N CYS A 23 -3.66 34.60 52.27
CA CYS A 23 -3.83 33.41 51.46
C CYS A 23 -2.56 32.55 51.47
N PRO A 24 -2.69 31.22 51.39
CA PRO A 24 -1.55 30.33 51.21
C PRO A 24 -0.70 30.75 50.00
N ALA A 25 0.59 30.41 50.04
CA ALA A 25 1.48 30.71 48.93
C ALA A 25 0.93 30.15 47.61
N GLY A 26 0.90 31.00 46.58
CA GLY A 26 0.33 30.67 45.26
C GLY A 26 -1.15 31.05 45.08
N TYR A 27 -1.87 31.46 46.14
CA TYR A 27 -3.25 31.91 46.07
C TYR A 27 -3.35 33.43 46.28
N THR A 28 -4.32 34.06 45.63
CA THR A 28 -4.59 35.51 45.75
C THR A 28 -5.93 35.74 46.44
N ASN A 29 -5.97 36.72 47.33
CA ASN A 29 -7.21 37.12 48.00
C ASN A 29 -8.10 37.90 47.02
N CYS A 30 -9.15 37.26 46.53
CA CYS A 30 -10.20 37.87 45.75
C CYS A 30 -11.44 38.06 46.63
N ASN A 31 -11.57 39.24 47.23
CA ASN A 31 -12.72 39.62 48.07
C ASN A 31 -13.00 38.68 49.26
N GLY A 32 -11.94 38.22 49.93
CA GLY A 32 -12.01 37.35 51.10
C GLY A 32 -11.92 35.85 50.79
N VAL A 33 -11.84 35.47 49.51
CA VAL A 33 -11.64 34.09 49.08
C VAL A 33 -10.26 33.95 48.45
N CYS A 34 -9.52 32.91 48.83
CA CYS A 34 -8.22 32.60 48.24
C CYS A 34 -8.40 31.79 46.96
N ILE A 35 -8.02 32.37 45.82
CA ILE A 35 -8.17 31.79 44.49
C ILE A 35 -6.80 31.53 43.86
N ASP A 36 -6.64 30.38 43.20
CA ASP A 36 -5.49 30.12 42.35
C ASP A 36 -5.71 30.78 40.98
N LEU A 37 -5.12 31.96 40.81
CA LEU A 37 -5.22 32.70 39.56
C LEU A 37 -4.57 31.98 38.36
N LYS A 38 -3.82 30.89 38.59
CA LYS A 38 -3.16 30.14 37.51
C LYS A 38 -4.06 29.11 36.84
N SER A 39 -5.12 28.67 37.52
CA SER A 39 -5.96 27.55 37.09
C SER A 39 -7.47 27.83 37.16
N ASP A 40 -7.91 28.84 37.92
CA ASP A 40 -9.32 29.20 38.02
C ASP A 40 -9.82 29.91 36.75
N THR A 41 -10.80 29.31 36.06
CA THR A 41 -11.36 29.86 34.81
C THR A 41 -12.16 31.14 34.99
N ASN A 42 -12.59 31.46 36.20
CA ASN A 42 -13.33 32.69 36.53
C ASN A 42 -12.43 33.81 37.08
N HIS A 43 -11.18 33.50 37.45
CA HIS A 43 -10.19 34.42 38.01
C HIS A 43 -8.81 34.28 37.35
N CYS A 44 -8.76 34.07 36.04
CA CYS A 44 -7.53 33.71 35.34
C CYS A 44 -6.58 34.90 35.19
N GLY A 45 -5.42 34.85 35.85
CA GLY A 45 -4.42 35.93 35.88
C GLY A 45 -4.80 37.12 36.77
N GLY A 46 -6.01 37.15 37.33
CA GLY A 46 -6.50 38.23 38.18
C GLY A 46 -7.93 37.99 38.67
N CYS A 47 -8.30 38.64 39.77
CA CYS A 47 -9.64 38.49 40.34
C CYS A 47 -10.72 38.95 39.35
N ASN A 48 -11.75 38.12 39.15
CA ASN A 48 -12.88 38.37 38.24
C ASN A 48 -12.50 38.47 36.76
N ILE A 49 -11.37 37.87 36.35
CA ILE A 49 -11.00 37.71 34.94
C ILE A 49 -11.49 36.34 34.45
N THR A 50 -12.70 36.29 33.90
CA THR A 50 -13.29 35.05 33.39
C THR A 50 -12.82 34.75 31.97
N CYS A 51 -12.40 33.51 31.73
CA CYS A 51 -12.04 33.07 30.39
C CYS A 51 -13.27 32.96 29.47
N PRO A 52 -13.15 33.33 28.18
CA PRO A 52 -14.23 33.15 27.23
C PRO A 52 -14.67 31.68 27.10
N ALA A 53 -15.90 31.47 26.61
CA ALA A 53 -16.38 30.12 26.30
C ALA A 53 -15.40 29.40 25.36
N GLY A 54 -15.04 28.16 25.70
CA GLY A 54 -14.05 27.37 24.95
C GLY A 54 -12.59 27.62 25.35
N TYR A 55 -12.31 28.47 26.33
CA TYR A 55 -10.97 28.68 26.88
C TYR A 55 -10.82 28.03 28.27
N SER A 56 -9.60 27.77 28.68
CA SER A 56 -9.25 27.27 30.02
C SER A 56 -8.13 28.12 30.60
N CYS A 57 -8.08 28.24 31.93
CA CYS A 57 -7.00 28.98 32.57
C CYS A 57 -5.76 28.08 32.69
N VAL A 58 -4.67 28.48 32.04
CA VAL A 58 -3.39 27.78 32.08
C VAL A 58 -2.32 28.79 32.42
N ASN A 59 -1.71 28.65 33.59
CA ASN A 59 -0.66 29.54 34.11
C ASN A 59 -1.09 31.02 34.16
N GLY A 60 -2.38 31.28 34.40
CA GLY A 60 -2.92 32.63 34.54
C GLY A 60 -3.22 33.32 33.20
N ALA A 61 -3.21 32.58 32.10
CA ALA A 61 -3.70 33.04 30.81
C ALA A 61 -4.88 32.19 30.35
N CYS A 62 -5.89 32.83 29.76
CA CYS A 62 -6.96 32.12 29.07
C CYS A 62 -6.42 31.55 27.76
N VAL A 63 -6.28 30.24 27.70
CA VAL A 63 -5.78 29.50 26.53
C VAL A 63 -6.93 28.74 25.89
N LEU A 64 -7.02 28.79 24.55
CA LEU A 64 -8.04 28.08 23.79
C LEU A 64 -7.95 26.58 24.06
N ARG A 65 -9.08 25.96 24.42
CA ARG A 65 -9.20 24.52 24.61
C ARG A 65 -9.63 23.87 23.31
N CYS A 66 -8.76 23.05 22.74
CA CYS A 66 -9.08 22.36 21.50
C CYS A 66 -9.84 21.04 21.71
N PRO A 67 -10.68 20.64 20.74
CA PRO A 67 -11.30 19.32 20.72
C PRO A 67 -10.26 18.18 20.76
N PRO A 68 -10.65 16.97 21.17
CA PRO A 68 -9.77 15.80 21.12
C PRO A 68 -9.16 15.61 19.72
N GLY A 69 -7.85 15.38 19.67
CA GLY A 69 -7.11 15.19 18.41
C GLY A 69 -6.66 16.48 17.72
N GLN A 70 -6.92 17.65 18.29
CA GLN A 70 -6.44 18.95 17.79
C GLN A 70 -5.54 19.65 18.82
N VAL A 71 -4.67 20.51 18.33
CA VAL A 71 -3.81 21.35 19.17
C VAL A 71 -4.05 22.82 18.85
N ASN A 72 -3.83 23.67 19.85
CA ASN A 72 -3.93 25.11 19.68
C ASN A 72 -2.69 25.64 18.94
N CYS A 73 -2.86 25.95 17.67
CA CYS A 73 -1.87 26.61 16.83
C CYS A 73 -2.25 28.09 16.70
N ASN A 74 -1.65 28.93 17.54
CA ASN A 74 -1.81 30.39 17.51
C ASN A 74 -3.28 30.86 17.55
N GLY A 75 -4.11 30.22 18.39
CA GLY A 75 -5.53 30.56 18.55
C GLY A 75 -6.46 29.80 17.62
N GLN A 76 -5.96 28.84 16.84
CA GLN A 76 -6.77 27.96 16.01
C GLN A 76 -6.55 26.51 16.40
N CYS A 77 -7.62 25.73 16.46
CA CYS A 77 -7.50 24.30 16.72
C CYS A 77 -7.24 23.56 15.41
N ILE A 78 -6.05 22.97 15.29
CA ILE A 78 -5.58 22.30 14.08
C ILE A 78 -5.35 20.82 14.35
N ALA A 79 -5.79 19.98 13.43
CA ALA A 79 -5.53 18.55 13.42
C ALA A 79 -4.13 18.28 12.86
N ILE A 80 -3.10 18.45 13.69
CA ILE A 80 -1.69 18.29 13.29
C ILE A 80 -1.33 16.88 12.79
N ASN A 81 -2.23 15.90 12.96
CA ASN A 81 -2.03 14.55 12.45
C ASN A 81 -2.36 14.37 10.96
N SER A 82 -3.04 15.35 10.34
CA SER A 82 -3.58 15.25 8.98
C SER A 82 -3.50 16.57 8.18
N ASP A 83 -3.26 17.70 8.84
CA ASP A 83 -3.06 18.99 8.19
C ASP A 83 -1.65 19.08 7.57
N ALA A 84 -1.57 19.22 6.25
CA ALA A 84 -0.30 19.28 5.52
C ALA A 84 0.49 20.57 5.79
N ASN A 85 -0.13 21.63 6.32
CA ASN A 85 0.53 22.88 6.70
C ASN A 85 0.94 22.91 8.18
N HIS A 86 0.54 21.91 8.98
CA HIS A 86 0.80 21.83 10.42
C HIS A 86 1.12 20.38 10.85
N CYS A 87 1.92 19.65 10.07
CA CYS A 87 2.09 18.21 10.25
C CYS A 87 3.02 17.87 11.42
N GLY A 88 2.45 17.30 12.49
CA GLY A 88 3.15 16.93 13.72
C GLY A 88 3.38 18.09 14.70
N ASN A 89 3.36 19.34 14.24
CA ASN A 89 3.32 20.54 15.05
C ASN A 89 2.79 21.74 14.24
N CYS A 90 2.55 22.86 14.91
CA CYS A 90 1.91 24.05 14.33
C CYS A 90 2.69 24.76 13.22
N ASN A 91 3.97 24.47 13.00
CA ASN A 91 4.79 25.20 12.03
C ASN A 91 5.45 24.28 11.00
N THR A 92 5.06 23.00 10.94
CA THR A 92 5.60 22.05 9.97
C THR A 92 4.70 22.01 8.73
N VAL A 93 5.21 22.54 7.63
CA VAL A 93 4.58 22.38 6.31
C VAL A 93 5.23 21.20 5.59
N CYS A 94 4.41 20.30 5.05
CA CYS A 94 4.91 19.20 4.24
C CYS A 94 5.46 19.72 2.90
N PRO A 95 6.59 19.15 2.42
CA PRO A 95 7.13 19.51 1.11
C PRO A 95 6.13 19.26 -0.02
N THR A 96 6.33 19.92 -1.16
CA THR A 96 5.51 19.66 -2.36
C THR A 96 5.57 18.17 -2.72
N GLY A 97 4.40 17.57 -2.97
CA GLY A 97 4.28 16.13 -3.25
C GLY A 97 4.17 15.24 -2.01
N TYR A 98 4.13 15.80 -0.79
CA TYR A 98 3.91 15.06 0.45
C TYR A 98 2.51 15.35 1.01
N THR A 99 2.02 14.45 1.85
CA THR A 99 0.78 14.60 2.62
C THR A 99 1.04 14.31 4.09
N CYS A 100 0.24 14.87 4.99
CA CYS A 100 0.37 14.55 6.40
C CYS A 100 -0.40 13.27 6.74
N VAL A 101 0.30 12.28 7.30
CA VAL A 101 -0.28 11.03 7.80
C VAL A 101 0.25 10.80 9.19
N ASN A 102 -0.65 10.79 10.18
CA ASN A 102 -0.32 10.60 11.60
C ASN A 102 0.77 11.57 12.10
N GLY A 103 0.76 12.81 11.61
CA GLY A 103 1.70 13.85 12.03
C GLY A 103 3.08 13.75 11.38
N VAL A 104 3.23 12.91 10.36
CA VAL A 104 4.45 12.79 9.57
C VAL A 104 4.17 13.11 8.11
N CYS A 105 5.04 13.90 7.49
CA CYS A 105 4.97 14.15 6.06
C CYS A 105 5.42 12.90 5.31
N VAL A 106 4.49 12.28 4.59
CA VAL A 106 4.70 11.06 3.81
C VAL A 106 4.57 11.39 2.33
N LEU A 107 5.48 10.86 1.51
CA LEU A 107 5.46 11.05 0.06
C LEU A 107 4.13 10.53 -0.51
N ARG A 108 3.44 11.38 -1.27
CA ARG A 108 2.21 11.02 -1.98
C ARG A 108 2.58 10.49 -3.36
N CYS A 109 2.27 9.23 -3.62
CA CYS A 109 2.54 8.62 -4.91
C CYS A 109 1.43 8.86 -5.94
N PRO A 110 1.77 8.92 -7.24
CA PRO A 110 0.81 8.91 -8.33
C PRO A 110 -0.11 7.68 -8.29
N PRO A 111 -1.29 7.72 -8.95
CA PRO A 111 -2.17 6.56 -9.06
C PRO A 111 -1.44 5.32 -9.59
N GLY A 112 -1.65 4.18 -8.94
CA GLY A 112 -1.02 2.91 -9.32
C GLY A 112 0.38 2.69 -8.77
N GLN A 113 0.94 3.65 -8.01
CA GLN A 113 2.24 3.52 -7.34
C GLN A 113 2.08 3.50 -5.82
N VAL A 114 3.05 2.89 -5.15
CA VAL A 114 3.11 2.79 -3.68
C VAL A 114 4.41 3.42 -3.19
N ASN A 115 4.34 4.15 -2.08
CA ASN A 115 5.52 4.69 -1.42
C ASN A 115 6.29 3.56 -0.73
N CYS A 116 7.40 3.15 -1.34
CA CYS A 116 8.37 2.24 -0.77
C CYS A 116 9.58 3.03 -0.30
N ASN A 117 9.65 3.31 1.01
CA ASN A 117 10.79 3.97 1.65
C ASN A 117 11.18 5.32 1.02
N GLY A 118 10.19 6.13 0.63
CA GLY A 118 10.41 7.45 0.03
C GLY A 118 10.53 7.45 -1.49
N GLN A 119 10.25 6.31 -2.14
CA GLN A 119 10.20 6.22 -3.60
C GLN A 119 8.85 5.66 -4.05
N CYS A 120 8.30 6.23 -5.11
CA CYS A 120 7.05 5.74 -5.67
C CYS A 120 7.33 4.62 -6.67
N ILE A 121 6.89 3.41 -6.31
CA ILE A 121 7.19 2.19 -7.06
C ILE A 121 5.92 1.58 -7.62
N THR A 122 6.00 1.08 -8.86
CA THR A 122 4.93 0.29 -9.48
C THR A 122 5.10 -1.18 -9.10
N LEU A 123 4.44 -1.60 -8.02
CA LEU A 123 4.57 -2.97 -7.49
C LEU A 123 4.15 -4.08 -8.46
N LYS A 124 3.46 -3.74 -9.56
CA LYS A 124 2.98 -4.69 -10.56
C LYS A 124 4.05 -5.18 -11.53
N SER A 125 5.14 -4.43 -11.69
CA SER A 125 6.15 -4.67 -12.73
C SER A 125 7.59 -4.51 -12.23
N ASP A 126 7.79 -3.92 -11.06
CA ASP A 126 9.12 -3.78 -10.47
C ASP A 126 9.59 -5.11 -9.87
N ALA A 127 10.69 -5.66 -10.39
CA ALA A 127 11.24 -6.94 -9.95
C ALA A 127 11.86 -6.88 -8.54
N ASN A 128 12.15 -5.70 -7.99
CA ASN A 128 12.68 -5.50 -6.64
C ASN A 128 11.58 -5.19 -5.61
N HIS A 129 10.35 -4.94 -6.06
CA HIS A 129 9.20 -4.59 -5.22
C HIS A 129 7.90 -5.28 -5.69
N CYS A 130 8.00 -6.55 -6.08
CA CYS A 130 6.90 -7.25 -6.74
C CYS A 130 5.79 -7.61 -5.75
N GLY A 131 4.62 -7.00 -5.92
CA GLY A 131 3.45 -7.19 -5.04
C GLY A 131 3.52 -6.41 -3.72
N ASN A 132 4.71 -6.24 -3.14
CA ASN A 132 4.96 -5.47 -1.93
C ASN A 132 6.32 -4.76 -1.99
N CYS A 133 6.49 -3.70 -1.20
CA CYS A 133 7.78 -3.03 -1.08
C CYS A 133 8.89 -4.00 -0.62
N ASN A 134 10.07 -3.93 -1.26
CA ASN A 134 11.24 -4.75 -0.97
C ASN A 134 11.02 -6.26 -1.17
N THR A 135 10.01 -6.65 -1.96
CA THR A 135 9.81 -8.04 -2.37
C THR A 135 10.53 -8.29 -3.69
N VAL A 136 11.75 -8.79 -3.60
CA VAL A 136 12.60 -9.06 -4.77
C VAL A 136 12.22 -10.41 -5.38
N CYS A 137 12.04 -10.45 -6.69
CA CYS A 137 11.84 -11.70 -7.41
C CYS A 137 13.13 -12.53 -7.42
N PRO A 138 13.03 -13.87 -7.27
CA PRO A 138 14.20 -14.73 -7.36
C PRO A 138 14.93 -14.59 -8.70
N THR A 139 16.21 -14.94 -8.73
CA THR A 139 16.99 -14.98 -9.98
C THR A 139 16.27 -15.82 -11.04
N GLY A 140 16.13 -15.26 -12.25
CA GLY A 140 15.40 -15.91 -13.35
C GLY A 140 13.89 -15.65 -13.35
N TYR A 141 13.36 -14.87 -12.41
CA TYR A 141 11.96 -14.45 -12.39
C TYR A 141 11.81 -12.98 -12.80
N THR A 142 10.61 -12.61 -13.21
CA THR A 142 10.21 -11.22 -13.50
C THR A 142 8.90 -10.90 -12.81
N CYS A 143 8.60 -9.62 -12.59
CA CYS A 143 7.35 -9.22 -11.96
C CYS A 143 6.26 -9.02 -13.01
N VAL A 144 5.19 -9.81 -12.93
CA VAL A 144 4.02 -9.66 -13.78
C VAL A 144 2.80 -9.56 -12.89
N ASN A 145 2.10 -8.42 -12.96
CA ASN A 145 0.91 -8.12 -12.17
C ASN A 145 1.11 -8.28 -10.66
N GLY A 146 2.32 -8.02 -10.16
CA GLY A 146 2.65 -8.10 -8.73
C GLY A 146 2.97 -9.52 -8.26
N VAL A 147 3.17 -10.45 -9.18
CA VAL A 147 3.61 -11.82 -8.88
C VAL A 147 4.92 -12.10 -9.61
N CYS A 148 5.87 -12.69 -8.90
CA CYS A 148 7.10 -13.17 -9.51
C CYS A 148 6.78 -14.41 -10.36
N VAL A 149 6.99 -14.29 -11.67
CA VAL A 149 6.77 -15.37 -12.62
C VAL A 149 8.09 -15.76 -13.27
N LEU A 150 8.29 -17.06 -13.52
CA LEU A 150 9.49 -17.56 -14.16
C LEU A 150 9.62 -16.92 -15.56
N ARG A 151 10.78 -16.31 -15.81
CA ARG A 151 11.11 -15.75 -17.13
C ARG A 151 11.75 -16.85 -17.96
N CYS A 152 11.10 -17.21 -19.05
CA CYS A 152 11.63 -18.20 -19.96
C CYS A 152 12.60 -17.62 -20.99
N PRO A 153 13.62 -18.39 -21.42
CA PRO A 153 14.45 -18.06 -22.57
C PRO A 153 13.64 -17.83 -23.84
N THR A 154 14.25 -17.18 -24.82
CA THR A 154 13.63 -16.93 -26.12
C THR A 154 13.14 -18.23 -26.76
N GLY A 155 11.88 -18.23 -27.20
CA GLY A 155 11.26 -19.38 -27.86
C GLY A 155 10.63 -20.41 -26.90
N GLN A 156 10.69 -20.19 -25.59
CA GLN A 156 10.03 -21.02 -24.58
C GLN A 156 8.89 -20.26 -23.90
N VAL A 157 7.92 -21.01 -23.37
CA VAL A 157 6.76 -20.50 -22.64
C VAL A 157 6.76 -21.09 -21.23
N ASN A 158 6.44 -20.26 -20.24
CA ASN A 158 6.25 -20.73 -18.86
C ASN A 158 4.94 -21.52 -18.76
N CYS A 159 5.06 -22.84 -18.72
CA CYS A 159 3.96 -23.75 -18.44
C CYS A 159 4.08 -24.23 -16.99
N ASN A 160 3.30 -23.64 -16.09
CA ASN A 160 3.22 -24.04 -14.68
C ASN A 160 4.57 -24.09 -13.95
N GLY A 161 5.46 -23.12 -14.21
CA GLY A 161 6.78 -23.02 -13.57
C GLY A 161 7.89 -23.76 -14.31
N GLN A 162 7.63 -24.27 -15.52
CA GLN A 162 8.63 -24.88 -16.37
C GLN A 162 8.66 -24.17 -17.73
N CYS A 163 9.85 -23.95 -18.25
CA CYS A 163 10.02 -23.36 -19.58
C CYS A 163 9.98 -24.44 -20.65
N ILE A 164 8.93 -24.41 -21.46
CA ILE A 164 8.65 -25.46 -22.44
C ILE A 164 8.72 -24.89 -23.86
N THR A 165 9.33 -25.66 -24.76
CA THR A 165 9.30 -25.38 -26.21
C THR A 165 8.03 -25.98 -26.82
N LEU A 166 6.97 -25.18 -26.90
CA LEU A 166 5.65 -25.61 -27.39
C LEU A 166 5.65 -26.16 -28.83
N LYS A 167 6.72 -25.94 -29.60
CA LYS A 167 6.83 -26.39 -31.00
C LYS A 167 7.19 -27.86 -31.16
N SER A 168 7.74 -28.49 -30.12
CA SER A 168 8.30 -29.84 -30.20
C SER A 168 7.98 -30.71 -28.98
N ASP A 169 7.47 -30.13 -27.90
CA ASP A 169 7.07 -30.90 -26.72
C ASP A 169 5.71 -31.57 -26.95
N ALA A 170 5.68 -32.90 -26.89
CA ALA A 170 4.47 -33.68 -27.12
C ALA A 170 3.43 -33.56 -25.98
N ASN A 171 3.81 -33.07 -24.80
CA ASN A 171 2.90 -32.83 -23.67
C ASN A 171 2.40 -31.37 -23.59
N HIS A 172 2.96 -30.47 -24.41
CA HIS A 172 2.62 -29.04 -24.46
C HIS A 172 2.59 -28.51 -25.90
N CYS A 173 2.02 -29.29 -26.83
CA CYS A 173 2.12 -28.99 -28.25
C CYS A 173 1.20 -27.82 -28.64
N GLY A 174 1.80 -26.70 -29.04
CA GLY A 174 1.09 -25.47 -29.43
C GLY A 174 0.59 -24.62 -28.25
N ASN A 175 0.28 -25.23 -27.10
CA ASN A 175 -0.06 -24.53 -25.86
C ASN A 175 0.28 -25.40 -24.63
N CYS A 176 0.39 -24.80 -23.46
CA CYS A 176 0.67 -25.52 -22.22
C CYS A 176 -0.40 -26.58 -21.94
N ASN A 177 0.05 -27.79 -21.59
CA ASN A 177 -0.79 -28.94 -21.23
C ASN A 177 -1.66 -29.48 -22.39
N ILE A 178 -1.30 -29.16 -23.64
CA ILE A 178 -1.87 -29.81 -24.82
C ILE A 178 -1.03 -31.04 -25.15
N VAL A 179 -1.52 -32.21 -24.74
CA VAL A 179 -0.86 -33.49 -24.97
C VAL A 179 -1.27 -34.03 -26.34
N CYS A 180 -0.31 -34.45 -27.15
CA CYS A 180 -0.60 -35.13 -28.40
C CYS A 180 -1.21 -36.52 -28.15
N PRO A 181 -2.20 -36.94 -28.95
CA PRO A 181 -2.77 -38.29 -28.84
C PRO A 181 -1.70 -39.37 -29.00
N ALA A 182 -1.98 -40.58 -28.51
CA ALA A 182 -1.11 -41.72 -28.71
C ALA A 182 -0.81 -41.93 -30.21
N GLY A 183 0.47 -42.09 -30.55
CA GLY A 183 0.93 -42.22 -31.94
C GLY A 183 1.18 -40.89 -32.68
N TYR A 184 0.99 -39.74 -32.02
CA TYR A 184 1.29 -38.42 -32.59
C TYR A 184 2.57 -37.84 -31.97
N ILE A 185 3.24 -36.97 -32.73
CA ILE A 185 4.38 -36.16 -32.28
C ILE A 185 4.08 -34.69 -32.45
N CYS A 186 4.75 -33.83 -31.70
CA CYS A 186 4.62 -32.38 -31.87
C CYS A 186 5.60 -31.89 -32.95
N VAL A 187 5.05 -31.29 -34.01
CA VAL A 187 5.82 -30.67 -35.08
C VAL A 187 5.29 -29.25 -35.29
N ASN A 188 6.15 -28.26 -35.06
CA ASN A 188 5.80 -26.83 -35.18
C ASN A 188 4.56 -26.41 -34.38
N GLY A 189 4.30 -27.07 -33.25
CA GLY A 189 3.16 -26.76 -32.37
C GLY A 189 1.84 -27.42 -32.79
N ALA A 190 1.87 -28.33 -33.76
CA ALA A 190 0.74 -29.17 -34.11
C ALA A 190 1.05 -30.64 -33.86
N CYS A 191 0.07 -31.38 -33.34
CA CYS A 191 0.17 -32.82 -33.22
C CYS A 191 -0.01 -33.45 -34.60
N VAL A 192 1.04 -34.12 -35.08
CA VAL A 192 1.07 -34.79 -36.38
C VAL A 192 1.24 -36.28 -36.16
N LEU A 193 0.49 -37.09 -36.90
CA LEU A 193 0.58 -38.56 -36.83
C LEU A 193 2.01 -39.00 -37.15
N ARG A 194 2.62 -39.76 -36.24
CA ARG A 194 3.94 -40.35 -36.44
C ARG A 194 3.78 -41.66 -37.20
N CYS A 195 4.21 -41.67 -38.45
CA CYS A 195 4.21 -42.88 -39.23
C CYS A 195 5.42 -43.78 -38.90
N PRO A 196 5.23 -45.12 -38.92
CA PRO A 196 6.32 -46.07 -38.86
C PRO A 196 7.39 -45.81 -39.95
N PRO A 197 8.63 -46.30 -39.75
CA PRO A 197 9.67 -46.18 -40.77
C PRO A 197 9.21 -46.68 -42.14
N GLY A 198 9.46 -45.89 -43.19
CA GLY A 198 9.09 -46.21 -44.57
C GLY A 198 7.66 -45.84 -44.97
N GLN A 199 6.87 -45.25 -44.06
CA GLN A 199 5.52 -44.72 -44.34
C GLN A 199 5.50 -43.18 -44.28
N VAL A 200 4.55 -42.58 -44.99
CA VAL A 200 4.32 -41.13 -45.03
C VAL A 200 2.90 -40.85 -44.53
N ASN A 201 2.73 -39.80 -43.72
CA ASN A 201 1.42 -39.34 -43.30
C ASN A 201 0.73 -38.62 -44.47
N CYS A 202 -0.23 -39.27 -45.10
CA CYS A 202 -1.09 -38.71 -46.12
C CYS A 202 -2.50 -38.51 -45.53
N ASN A 203 -2.82 -37.26 -45.21
CA ASN A 203 -4.12 -36.85 -44.66
C ASN A 203 -4.58 -37.65 -43.42
N GLY A 204 -3.67 -37.93 -42.49
CA GLY A 204 -3.98 -38.65 -41.25
C GLY A 204 -3.89 -40.18 -41.38
N GLN A 205 -3.41 -40.69 -42.51
CA GLN A 205 -3.15 -42.11 -42.71
C GLN A 205 -1.70 -42.35 -43.08
N CYS A 206 -1.09 -43.36 -42.48
CA CYS A 206 0.25 -43.75 -42.83
C CYS A 206 0.22 -44.70 -44.03
N VAL A 207 0.80 -44.24 -45.14
CA VAL A 207 0.80 -44.97 -46.40
C VAL A 207 2.22 -45.27 -46.86
N ILE A 208 2.41 -46.40 -47.51
CA ILE A 208 3.66 -46.74 -48.18
C ILE A 208 3.58 -46.18 -49.60
N ILE A 209 4.07 -44.96 -49.80
CA ILE A 209 4.04 -44.26 -51.09
C ILE A 209 4.79 -45.00 -52.22
N LYS A 210 5.53 -46.08 -51.91
CA LYS A 210 6.27 -46.88 -52.89
C LYS A 210 5.40 -47.87 -53.66
N ASN A 211 4.25 -48.28 -53.10
CA ASN A 211 3.38 -49.30 -53.67
C ASN A 211 1.88 -49.02 -53.52
N ASP A 212 1.50 -47.82 -53.06
CA ASP A 212 0.11 -47.37 -52.99
C ASP A 212 -0.29 -46.63 -54.28
N PRO A 213 -1.22 -47.18 -55.10
CA PRO A 213 -1.70 -46.52 -56.32
C PRO A 213 -2.43 -45.19 -56.08
N GLY A 214 -2.93 -44.91 -54.87
CA GLY A 214 -3.59 -43.66 -54.52
C GLY A 214 -2.64 -42.58 -53.99
N ASN A 215 -1.40 -42.93 -53.67
CA ASN A 215 -0.39 -42.05 -53.09
C ASN A 215 1.01 -42.35 -53.65
N CYS A 216 1.12 -42.60 -54.96
CA CYS A 216 2.32 -43.13 -55.57
C CYS A 216 3.42 -42.06 -55.68
N GLY A 217 4.48 -42.19 -54.89
CA GLY A 217 5.62 -41.26 -54.84
C GLY A 217 5.39 -40.03 -53.94
N ALA A 218 4.15 -39.59 -53.76
CA ALA A 218 3.75 -38.59 -52.76
C ALA A 218 2.25 -38.70 -52.45
N CYS A 219 1.81 -38.06 -51.37
CA CYS A 219 0.41 -38.02 -50.97
C CYS A 219 -0.49 -37.44 -52.07
N GLY A 220 -1.60 -38.12 -52.37
CA GLY A 220 -2.59 -37.69 -53.36
C GLY A 220 -2.18 -37.90 -54.83
N ILE A 221 -1.00 -38.47 -55.12
CA ILE A 221 -0.63 -38.86 -56.48
C ILE A 221 -1.30 -40.19 -56.81
N VAL A 222 -2.39 -40.12 -57.59
CA VAL A 222 -3.14 -41.30 -58.03
C VAL A 222 -2.62 -41.78 -59.38
N CYS A 223 -2.34 -43.08 -59.50
CA CYS A 223 -1.96 -43.67 -60.77
C CYS A 223 -3.16 -43.74 -61.75
N PRO A 224 -2.94 -43.49 -63.06
CA PRO A 224 -3.99 -43.63 -64.07
C PRO A 224 -4.55 -45.05 -64.12
N SER A 225 -5.77 -45.20 -64.66
CA SER A 225 -6.37 -46.52 -64.87
C SER A 225 -5.46 -47.43 -65.70
N GLY A 226 -5.22 -48.65 -65.21
CA GLY A 226 -4.30 -49.62 -65.84
C GLY A 226 -2.82 -49.44 -65.45
N TYR A 227 -2.51 -48.63 -64.44
CA TYR A 227 -1.15 -48.47 -63.90
C TYR A 227 -1.09 -48.96 -62.44
N ALA A 228 0.02 -49.58 -62.07
CA ALA A 228 0.38 -49.94 -60.71
C ALA A 228 1.46 -49.00 -60.15
N CYS A 229 1.50 -48.81 -58.84
CA CYS A 229 2.59 -48.09 -58.19
C CYS A 229 3.77 -49.04 -57.94
N VAL A 230 4.91 -48.77 -58.57
CA VAL A 230 6.14 -49.57 -58.41
C VAL A 230 7.30 -48.68 -58.04
N ASN A 231 7.78 -48.82 -56.80
CA ASN A 231 8.85 -48.00 -56.22
C ASN A 231 8.56 -46.49 -56.27
N GLY A 232 7.29 -46.11 -56.09
CA GLY A 232 6.84 -44.71 -56.06
C GLY A 232 6.66 -44.08 -57.43
N ILE A 233 6.60 -44.90 -58.49
CA ILE A 233 6.36 -44.45 -59.86
C ILE A 233 5.21 -45.27 -60.45
N CYS A 234 4.25 -44.58 -61.06
CA CYS A 234 3.17 -45.25 -61.79
C CYS A 234 3.72 -45.92 -63.05
N LYS A 235 3.58 -47.24 -63.14
CA LYS A 235 3.99 -48.06 -64.29
C LYS A 235 2.77 -48.80 -64.83
N LYS A 236 2.67 -48.91 -66.15
CA LYS A 236 1.59 -49.65 -66.79
C LYS A 236 1.66 -51.12 -66.36
N SER A 237 0.53 -51.65 -65.92
CA SER A 237 0.36 -53.03 -65.46
C SER A 237 0.38 -54.03 -66.62
#